data_AF-A0A8H6I6L5-F1
#
_entry.id   AF-A0A8H6I6L5-F1
#
_cell.length_a   1.000
_cell.length_b   1.000
_cell.length_c   1.000
_cell.angle_alpha   90.00
_cell.angle_beta   90.00
_cell.angle_gamma   90.00
#
_symmetry.space_group_name_H-M   'P 1'
#
loop_
_entity.id
_entity.type
_entity.pdbx_description
1 polymer ?
#
loop_
_entity_poly.entity_id
_entity_poly.type
_entity_poly.pdbx_seq_one_letter_code
_entity_poly.pdbx_strand_id
1 'polypeptide(L)'
;MDDETAEIELLQQNLNKTRQISKRMTSILDSFDTRIAKLEKSILPLYTASQILNRRRNNIDKTLEKIDDVATNQEDLSAEESLILRGPQAGQLLQYKEALERLNANIAFKAGDSGEIAKIADLVETGAKKLAQVYTKIVAEASSGTPPPPGGSPETPITAFPHSLRPAVTPIVKLLRTLPLPSTHPSHPGAPAILRTFLDAQKGFADMRGNWSVKCLDAQGKGLVVRANEVDPLVTGREFGEWVELILATAEDEFKLMQELAPLPSSGQLAASFTILLTPILRLFTSVLSSLVAFVKKNLQKYSFLALAAYESLLSLQPVWEQILAYTGESGLREKNDFKDGLPVLRSLCLRSFPEFLADIKLGAMARGSDTSTKVVDFTMETVKYITKIPEVQGAVSAALLALGDGNWKMGEGVQVGMNQKLGEGDEPAILEHFIHDVISTAITSLTTISKNARRPAFGAIFLLNNVAYLRQRRVYYDSNFTPLMQAITDDSRAAASSGGGLGLGGGKATQQAKEKFVRFYDVFDEVVERHRVGRVLDADGCENERHTVEEEVVMLVVPSLRRFITRAGTKKEFSKNPSKYIKKTPEEIESEIRTLFG
;
A
#
# COMPACT_ATOMS: atom_id res chain seq x y z
N MET A 1 -51.35 -141.52 -49.34
CA MET A 1 -50.79 -140.78 -50.48
C MET A 1 -51.60 -139.53 -50.77
N ASP A 2 -52.94 -139.56 -50.74
CA ASP A 2 -53.74 -138.36 -51.07
C ASP A 2 -53.69 -137.23 -50.02
N ASP A 3 -53.52 -137.54 -48.73
CA ASP A 3 -53.44 -136.55 -47.63
C ASP A 3 -52.15 -135.69 -47.69
N GLU A 4 -51.01 -136.29 -48.03
CA GLU A 4 -49.73 -135.58 -48.15
C GLU A 4 -49.74 -134.61 -49.35
N THR A 5 -50.40 -134.97 -50.46
CA THR A 5 -50.58 -134.06 -51.60
C THR A 5 -51.48 -132.87 -51.27
N ALA A 6 -52.55 -133.08 -50.51
CA ALA A 6 -53.45 -132.02 -50.08
C ALA A 6 -52.77 -131.06 -49.08
N GLU A 7 -51.94 -131.59 -48.18
CA GLU A 7 -51.16 -130.78 -47.23
C GLU A 7 -50.06 -129.98 -47.93
N ILE A 8 -49.40 -130.56 -48.95
CA ILE A 8 -48.44 -129.84 -49.81
C ILE A 8 -49.15 -128.74 -50.63
N GLU A 9 -50.33 -129.01 -51.21
CA GLU A 9 -51.10 -127.98 -51.92
C GLU A 9 -51.53 -126.84 -50.97
N LEU A 10 -51.93 -127.15 -49.74
CA LEU A 10 -52.32 -126.15 -48.74
C LEU A 10 -51.12 -125.34 -48.24
N LEU A 11 -49.96 -125.98 -48.03
CA LEU A 11 -48.69 -125.30 -47.73
C LEU A 11 -48.24 -124.43 -48.91
N GLN A 12 -48.42 -124.88 -50.14
CA GLN A 12 -48.09 -124.12 -51.34
C GLN A 12 -49.05 -122.93 -51.53
N GLN A 13 -50.32 -123.08 -51.17
CA GLN A 13 -51.30 -121.99 -51.13
C GLN A 13 -50.98 -120.97 -50.02
N ASN A 14 -50.57 -121.42 -48.83
CA ASN A 14 -50.09 -120.57 -47.75
C ASN A 14 -48.79 -119.86 -48.11
N LEU A 15 -47.84 -120.54 -48.76
CA LEU A 15 -46.60 -119.95 -49.25
C LEU A 15 -46.90 -118.90 -50.33
N ASN A 16 -47.85 -119.16 -51.23
CA ASN A 16 -48.32 -118.17 -52.20
C ASN A 16 -48.99 -116.96 -51.54
N LYS A 17 -49.82 -117.17 -50.50
CA LYS A 17 -50.39 -116.07 -49.69
C LYS A 17 -49.29 -115.25 -49.00
N THR A 18 -48.32 -115.89 -48.35
CA THR A 18 -47.17 -115.21 -47.72
C THR A 18 -46.35 -114.44 -48.74
N ARG A 19 -46.11 -115.01 -49.92
CA ARG A 19 -45.40 -114.34 -51.03
C ARG A 19 -46.19 -113.13 -51.55
N GLN A 20 -47.51 -113.24 -51.63
CA GLN A 20 -48.40 -112.15 -52.02
C GLN A 20 -48.43 -111.03 -50.96
N ILE A 21 -48.42 -111.38 -49.67
CA ILE A 21 -48.32 -110.43 -48.56
C ILE A 21 -46.95 -109.75 -48.56
N SER A 22 -45.84 -110.49 -48.70
CA SER A 22 -44.51 -109.89 -48.85
C SER A 22 -44.46 -108.94 -50.04
N LYS A 23 -45.03 -109.32 -51.20
CA LYS A 23 -45.07 -108.45 -52.38
C LYS A 23 -45.90 -107.18 -52.14
N ARG A 24 -47.02 -107.27 -51.42
CA ARG A 24 -47.79 -106.09 -50.97
C ARG A 24 -47.00 -105.24 -49.99
N MET A 25 -46.29 -105.85 -49.04
CA MET A 25 -45.48 -105.15 -48.06
C MET A 25 -44.31 -104.41 -48.72
N THR A 26 -43.62 -105.03 -49.69
CA THR A 26 -42.59 -104.39 -50.51
C THR A 26 -43.18 -103.23 -51.31
N SER A 27 -44.36 -103.40 -51.92
CA SER A 27 -45.02 -102.32 -52.66
C SER A 27 -45.45 -101.15 -51.77
N ILE A 28 -45.87 -101.42 -50.53
CA ILE A 28 -46.21 -100.39 -49.55
C ILE A 28 -44.94 -99.64 -49.11
N LEU A 29 -43.85 -100.35 -48.83
CA LEU A 29 -42.55 -99.74 -48.49
C LEU A 29 -42.03 -98.87 -49.62
N ASP A 30 -42.08 -99.34 -50.86
CA ASP A 30 -41.68 -98.57 -52.05
C ASP A 30 -42.57 -97.32 -52.23
N SER A 31 -43.86 -97.42 -51.88
CA SER A 31 -44.77 -96.27 -51.84
C SER A 31 -44.45 -95.27 -50.72
N PHE A 32 -43.94 -95.74 -49.58
CA PHE A 32 -43.50 -94.87 -48.49
C PHE A 32 -42.18 -94.20 -48.82
N ASP A 33 -41.20 -94.92 -49.37
CA ASP A 33 -39.91 -94.36 -49.78
C ASP A 33 -40.09 -93.30 -50.87
N THR A 34 -40.94 -93.55 -51.86
CA THR A 34 -41.27 -92.54 -52.88
C THR A 34 -42.02 -91.34 -52.30
N ARG A 35 -42.89 -91.51 -51.29
CA ARG A 35 -43.55 -90.40 -50.60
C ARG A 35 -42.59 -89.62 -49.71
N ILE A 36 -41.67 -90.29 -49.01
CA ILE A 36 -40.64 -89.67 -48.17
C ILE A 36 -39.66 -88.89 -49.05
N ALA A 37 -39.19 -89.47 -50.16
CA ALA A 37 -38.30 -88.77 -51.10
C ALA A 37 -38.98 -87.53 -51.72
N LYS A 38 -40.28 -87.62 -52.05
CA LYS A 38 -41.06 -86.45 -52.50
C LYS A 38 -41.23 -85.41 -51.39
N LEU A 39 -41.48 -85.87 -50.16
CA LEU A 39 -41.63 -85.00 -49.00
C LEU A 39 -40.32 -84.27 -48.70
N GLU A 40 -39.19 -84.97 -48.66
CA GLU A 40 -37.86 -84.40 -48.47
C GLU A 40 -37.53 -83.37 -49.55
N LYS A 41 -37.78 -83.70 -50.83
CA LYS A 41 -37.60 -82.77 -51.95
C LYS A 41 -38.49 -81.52 -51.84
N SER A 42 -39.65 -81.64 -51.18
CA SER A 42 -40.57 -80.50 -50.96
C SER A 42 -40.25 -79.68 -49.69
N ILE A 43 -39.79 -80.34 -48.61
CA ILE A 43 -39.57 -79.72 -47.30
C ILE A 43 -38.16 -79.14 -47.17
N LEU A 44 -37.14 -79.77 -47.73
CA LEU A 44 -35.75 -79.32 -47.60
C LEU A 44 -35.54 -77.87 -48.12
N PRO A 45 -36.12 -77.47 -49.28
CA PRO A 45 -36.06 -76.09 -49.73
C PRO A 45 -36.79 -75.13 -48.80
N LEU A 46 -37.93 -75.54 -48.22
CA LEU A 46 -38.69 -74.73 -47.27
C LEU A 46 -37.94 -74.52 -45.95
N TYR A 47 -37.30 -75.57 -45.42
CA TYR A 47 -36.48 -75.49 -44.22
C TYR A 47 -35.28 -74.56 -44.42
N THR A 48 -34.58 -74.70 -45.57
CA THR A 48 -33.44 -73.85 -45.92
C THR A 48 -33.87 -72.39 -46.11
N ALA A 49 -34.97 -72.16 -46.83
CA ALA A 49 -35.55 -70.83 -47.00
C ALA A 49 -35.97 -70.21 -45.65
N SER A 50 -36.56 -71.00 -44.75
CA SER A 50 -36.93 -70.56 -43.40
C SER A 50 -35.70 -70.17 -42.58
N GLN A 51 -34.60 -70.92 -42.65
CA GLN A 51 -33.36 -70.60 -41.95
C GLN A 51 -32.72 -69.30 -42.48
N ILE A 52 -32.73 -69.09 -43.80
CA ILE A 52 -32.26 -67.85 -44.43
C ILE A 52 -33.15 -66.68 -44.01
N LEU A 53 -34.48 -66.87 -44.01
CA LEU A 53 -35.44 -65.85 -43.59
C LEU A 53 -35.25 -65.47 -42.12
N ASN A 54 -35.01 -66.44 -41.24
CA ASN A 54 -34.77 -66.20 -39.81
C ASN A 54 -33.45 -65.44 -39.58
N ARG A 55 -32.39 -65.80 -40.33
CA ARG A 55 -31.13 -65.05 -40.32
C ARG A 55 -31.33 -63.62 -40.82
N ARG A 56 -32.12 -63.43 -41.89
CA ARG A 56 -32.45 -62.10 -42.42
C ARG A 56 -33.26 -61.29 -41.42
N ARG A 57 -34.27 -61.88 -40.79
CA ARG A 57 -35.07 -61.28 -39.73
C ARG A 57 -34.19 -60.81 -38.57
N ASN A 58 -33.33 -61.68 -38.04
CA ASN A 58 -32.40 -61.32 -36.97
C ASN A 58 -31.45 -60.18 -37.37
N ASN A 59 -30.98 -60.15 -38.62
CA ASN A 59 -30.15 -59.06 -39.11
C ASN A 59 -30.95 -57.75 -39.24
N ILE A 60 -32.20 -57.82 -39.72
CA ILE A 60 -33.11 -56.67 -39.80
C ILE A 60 -33.40 -56.13 -38.40
N ASP A 61 -33.75 -56.99 -37.44
CA ASP A 61 -34.06 -56.60 -36.06
C ASP A 61 -32.85 -55.91 -35.40
N LYS A 62 -31.63 -56.46 -35.55
CA LYS A 62 -30.39 -55.82 -35.08
C LYS A 62 -30.08 -54.48 -35.75
N THR A 63 -30.42 -54.37 -37.03
CA THR A 63 -30.20 -53.14 -37.80
C THR A 63 -31.21 -52.08 -37.39
N LEU A 64 -32.47 -52.45 -37.15
CA LEU A 64 -33.50 -51.56 -36.62
C LEU A 64 -33.12 -51.06 -35.21
N GLU A 65 -32.65 -51.95 -34.33
CA GLU A 65 -32.15 -51.56 -33.00
C GLU A 65 -30.99 -50.56 -33.09
N LYS A 66 -30.04 -50.78 -34.01
CA LYS A 66 -28.94 -49.83 -34.25
C LYS A 66 -29.40 -48.50 -34.86
N ILE A 67 -30.44 -48.51 -35.70
CA ILE A 67 -31.03 -47.28 -36.26
C ILE A 67 -31.73 -46.49 -35.15
N ASP A 68 -32.46 -47.17 -34.27
CA ASP A 68 -33.19 -46.55 -33.15
C ASP A 68 -32.22 -45.95 -32.11
N ASP A 69 -31.13 -46.67 -31.80
CA ASP A 69 -30.01 -46.16 -31.00
C ASP A 69 -29.45 -44.86 -31.60
N VAL A 70 -29.19 -44.81 -32.92
CA VAL A 70 -28.61 -43.64 -33.58
C VAL A 70 -29.60 -42.48 -33.65
N ALA A 71 -30.87 -42.74 -33.93
CA ALA A 71 -31.90 -41.71 -34.03
C ALA A 71 -32.13 -41.01 -32.67
N THR A 72 -32.31 -41.79 -31.61
CA THR A 72 -32.51 -41.25 -30.25
C THR A 72 -31.32 -40.40 -29.81
N ASN A 73 -30.09 -40.89 -30.06
CA ASN A 73 -28.87 -40.16 -29.75
C ASN A 73 -28.75 -38.84 -30.54
N GLN A 74 -29.17 -38.80 -31.81
CA GLN A 74 -29.13 -37.59 -32.63
C GLN A 74 -30.16 -36.54 -32.19
N GLU A 75 -31.35 -36.96 -31.76
CA GLU A 75 -32.36 -36.06 -31.21
C GLU A 75 -31.88 -35.40 -29.91
N ASP A 76 -31.29 -36.19 -28.99
CA ASP A 76 -30.71 -35.69 -27.74
C ASP A 76 -29.54 -34.72 -27.98
N LEU A 77 -28.64 -35.06 -28.92
CA LEU A 77 -27.52 -34.20 -29.32
C LEU A 77 -27.99 -32.89 -29.98
N SER A 78 -29.03 -32.93 -30.82
CA SER A 78 -29.56 -31.73 -31.49
C SER A 78 -30.21 -30.78 -30.48
N ALA A 79 -30.94 -31.31 -29.50
CA ALA A 79 -31.50 -30.53 -28.41
C ALA A 79 -30.39 -29.85 -27.58
N GLU A 80 -29.34 -30.59 -27.22
CA GLU A 80 -28.18 -30.05 -26.50
C GLU A 80 -27.41 -29.00 -27.34
N GLU A 81 -27.17 -29.27 -28.62
CA GLU A 81 -26.51 -28.35 -29.55
C GLU A 81 -27.27 -27.01 -29.63
N SER A 82 -28.60 -27.05 -29.79
CA SER A 82 -29.42 -25.84 -29.84
C SER A 82 -29.32 -24.99 -28.56
N LEU A 83 -29.24 -25.65 -27.40
CA LEU A 83 -29.09 -25.02 -26.10
C LEU A 83 -27.70 -24.38 -25.95
N ILE A 84 -26.64 -25.08 -26.35
CA ILE A 84 -25.27 -24.57 -26.35
C ILE A 84 -25.12 -23.38 -27.32
N LEU A 85 -25.64 -23.50 -28.54
CA LEU A 85 -25.58 -22.44 -29.56
C LEU A 85 -26.36 -21.18 -29.15
N ARG A 86 -27.38 -21.29 -28.30
CA ARG A 86 -28.07 -20.13 -27.73
C ARG A 86 -27.26 -19.45 -26.62
N GLY A 87 -26.47 -20.21 -25.87
CA GLY A 87 -25.72 -19.73 -24.71
C GLY A 87 -26.55 -19.61 -23.44
N PRO A 88 -25.88 -19.41 -22.28
CA PRO A 88 -26.54 -19.46 -20.98
C PRO A 88 -27.44 -18.23 -20.77
N GLN A 89 -28.72 -18.49 -20.50
CA GLN A 89 -29.74 -17.47 -20.22
C GLN A 89 -29.89 -17.24 -18.71
N ALA A 90 -30.37 -16.05 -18.33
CA ALA A 90 -30.65 -15.73 -16.93
C ALA A 90 -31.65 -16.74 -16.33
N GLY A 91 -31.30 -17.37 -15.21
CA GLY A 91 -32.11 -18.39 -14.54
C GLY A 91 -32.02 -19.81 -15.12
N GLN A 92 -31.35 -20.03 -16.26
CA GLN A 92 -31.21 -21.34 -16.91
C GLN A 92 -29.79 -21.92 -16.83
N LEU A 93 -28.94 -21.39 -15.94
CA LEU A 93 -27.54 -21.82 -15.82
C LEU A 93 -27.41 -23.31 -15.45
N LEU A 94 -28.33 -23.84 -14.64
CA LEU A 94 -28.31 -25.25 -14.24
C LEU A 94 -28.57 -26.18 -15.43
N GLN A 95 -29.57 -25.87 -16.24
CA GLN A 95 -29.87 -26.63 -17.47
C GLN A 95 -28.70 -26.60 -18.45
N TYR A 96 -28.05 -25.44 -18.56
CA TYR A 96 -26.85 -25.27 -19.39
C TYR A 96 -25.66 -26.08 -18.86
N LYS A 97 -25.47 -26.11 -17.54
CA LYS A 97 -24.47 -26.95 -16.87
C LYS A 97 -24.73 -28.43 -17.15
N GLU A 98 -25.95 -28.91 -16.94
CA GLU A 98 -26.33 -30.31 -17.13
C GLU A 98 -26.15 -30.75 -18.59
N ALA A 99 -26.44 -29.87 -19.56
CA ALA A 99 -26.16 -30.14 -20.98
C ALA A 99 -24.66 -30.29 -21.24
N LEU A 100 -23.81 -29.41 -20.70
CA LEU A 100 -22.35 -29.53 -20.84
C LEU A 100 -21.78 -30.78 -20.16
N GLU A 101 -22.32 -31.17 -19.00
CA GLU A 101 -21.91 -32.39 -18.30
C GLU A 101 -22.28 -33.64 -19.11
N ARG A 102 -23.47 -33.66 -19.74
CA ARG A 102 -23.88 -34.75 -20.65
C ARG A 102 -22.99 -34.84 -21.89
N LEU A 103 -22.70 -33.71 -22.54
CA LEU A 103 -21.77 -33.68 -23.67
C LEU A 103 -20.36 -34.19 -23.29
N ASN A 104 -19.85 -33.80 -22.12
CA ASN A 104 -18.57 -34.30 -21.61
C ASN A 104 -18.61 -35.81 -21.28
N ALA A 105 -19.70 -36.30 -20.70
CA ALA A 105 -19.89 -37.74 -20.46
C ALA A 105 -19.92 -38.51 -21.79
N ASN A 106 -20.59 -38.00 -22.81
CA ASN A 106 -20.65 -38.63 -24.13
C ASN A 106 -19.26 -38.79 -24.77
N ILE A 107 -18.35 -37.82 -24.58
CA ILE A 107 -16.94 -37.92 -25.00
C ILE A 107 -16.20 -39.03 -24.24
N ALA A 108 -16.45 -39.18 -22.94
CA ALA A 108 -15.78 -40.19 -22.11
C ALA A 108 -16.27 -41.62 -22.40
N PHE A 109 -17.56 -41.80 -22.71
CA PHE A 109 -18.16 -43.13 -22.92
C PHE A 109 -18.08 -43.63 -24.37
N LYS A 110 -18.07 -42.74 -25.38
CA LYS A 110 -17.95 -43.15 -26.79
C LYS A 110 -16.48 -43.36 -27.18
N ALA A 111 -16.00 -44.60 -27.11
CA ALA A 111 -14.62 -44.97 -27.46
C ALA A 111 -14.39 -45.32 -28.95
N GLY A 112 -15.38 -45.13 -29.84
CA GLY A 112 -15.38 -45.76 -31.18
C GLY A 112 -15.44 -44.86 -32.42
N ASP A 113 -16.07 -43.67 -32.34
CA ASP A 113 -16.28 -42.81 -33.51
C ASP A 113 -15.58 -41.44 -33.34
N SER A 114 -14.36 -41.35 -33.87
CA SER A 114 -13.51 -40.16 -33.77
C SER A 114 -14.15 -38.90 -34.38
N GLY A 115 -15.09 -39.04 -35.34
CA GLY A 115 -15.75 -37.91 -35.98
C GLY A 115 -16.83 -37.28 -35.10
N GLU A 116 -17.63 -38.10 -34.42
CA GLU A 116 -18.65 -37.62 -33.47
C GLU A 116 -18.01 -37.01 -32.22
N ILE A 117 -16.96 -37.63 -31.68
CA ILE A 117 -16.23 -37.12 -30.52
C ILE A 117 -15.69 -35.71 -30.78
N ALA A 118 -15.15 -35.47 -31.97
CA ALA A 118 -14.66 -34.14 -32.37
C ALA A 118 -15.79 -33.11 -32.40
N LYS A 119 -16.95 -33.43 -32.98
CA LYS A 119 -18.12 -32.53 -33.02
C LYS A 119 -18.63 -32.20 -31.61
N ILE A 120 -18.73 -33.21 -30.74
CA ILE A 120 -19.16 -33.00 -29.34
C ILE A 120 -18.14 -32.15 -28.59
N ALA A 121 -16.84 -32.37 -28.82
CA ALA A 121 -15.77 -31.54 -28.23
C ALA A 121 -15.83 -30.08 -28.72
N ASP A 122 -16.13 -29.83 -29.99
CA ASP A 122 -16.33 -28.48 -30.55
C ASP A 122 -17.55 -27.79 -29.94
N LEU A 123 -18.63 -28.54 -29.65
CA LEU A 123 -19.79 -28.03 -28.92
C LEU A 123 -19.44 -27.67 -27.48
N VAL A 124 -18.70 -28.52 -26.75
CA VAL A 124 -18.22 -28.21 -25.39
C VAL A 124 -17.33 -26.96 -25.41
N GLU A 125 -16.42 -26.84 -26.38
CA GLU A 125 -15.58 -25.66 -26.56
C GLU A 125 -16.43 -24.40 -26.82
N THR A 126 -17.42 -24.49 -27.70
CA THR A 126 -18.35 -23.39 -27.99
C THR A 126 -19.14 -22.99 -26.74
N GLY A 127 -19.56 -23.97 -25.95
CA GLY A 127 -20.27 -23.74 -24.72
C GLY A 127 -19.42 -23.05 -23.65
N ALA A 128 -18.15 -23.45 -23.53
CA ALA A 128 -17.16 -22.80 -22.68
C ALA A 128 -16.87 -21.35 -23.10
N LYS A 129 -16.75 -21.09 -24.42
CA LYS A 129 -16.60 -19.73 -24.98
C LYS A 129 -17.77 -18.83 -24.62
N LYS A 130 -19.00 -19.31 -24.73
CA LYS A 130 -20.19 -18.53 -24.36
C LYS A 130 -20.27 -18.24 -22.86
N LEU A 131 -19.89 -19.20 -22.01
CA LEU A 131 -19.78 -18.95 -20.57
C LEU A 131 -18.71 -17.90 -20.24
N ALA A 132 -17.55 -17.99 -20.88
CA ALA A 132 -16.48 -17.02 -20.73
C ALA A 132 -16.91 -15.63 -21.23
N GLN A 133 -17.69 -15.54 -22.31
CA GLN A 133 -18.26 -14.28 -22.79
C GLN A 133 -19.23 -13.66 -21.78
N VAL A 134 -20.11 -14.44 -21.16
CA VAL A 134 -21.02 -13.93 -20.12
C VAL A 134 -20.25 -13.48 -18.88
N TYR A 135 -19.24 -14.25 -18.45
CA TYR A 135 -18.32 -13.83 -17.38
C TYR A 135 -17.67 -12.47 -17.71
N THR A 136 -17.03 -12.35 -18.87
CA THR A 136 -16.36 -11.11 -19.30
C THR A 136 -17.34 -9.94 -19.40
N LYS A 137 -18.58 -10.18 -19.84
CA LYS A 137 -19.63 -9.15 -19.89
C LYS A 137 -19.99 -8.62 -18.51
N ILE A 138 -20.20 -9.50 -17.53
CA ILE A 138 -20.54 -9.08 -16.16
C ILE A 138 -19.35 -8.32 -15.54
N VAL A 139 -18.13 -8.76 -15.81
CA VAL A 139 -16.92 -8.08 -15.33
C VAL A 139 -16.76 -6.70 -15.98
N ALA A 140 -17.06 -6.57 -17.27
CA ALA A 140 -17.05 -5.30 -17.97
C ALA A 140 -18.09 -4.33 -17.37
N GLU A 141 -19.30 -4.81 -17.08
CA GLU A 141 -20.34 -4.04 -16.40
C GLU A 141 -19.86 -3.57 -15.01
N ALA A 142 -19.26 -4.47 -14.23
CA ALA A 142 -18.68 -4.19 -12.92
C ALA A 142 -17.43 -3.28 -12.93
N SER A 143 -16.81 -3.09 -14.10
CA SER A 143 -15.61 -2.26 -14.30
C SER A 143 -15.92 -1.00 -15.10
N SER A 144 -17.19 -0.61 -15.12
CA SER A 144 -17.72 0.53 -15.87
C SER A 144 -18.60 1.40 -14.97
N GLY A 145 -18.89 2.61 -15.43
CA GLY A 145 -19.74 3.57 -14.71
C GLY A 145 -18.98 4.83 -14.29
N THR A 146 -19.58 5.59 -13.39
CA THR A 146 -19.00 6.83 -12.85
C THR A 146 -18.15 6.49 -11.63
N PRO A 147 -16.86 6.85 -11.61
CA PRO A 147 -16.03 6.67 -10.44
C PRO A 147 -16.64 7.38 -9.22
N PRO A 148 -16.52 6.81 -8.01
CA PRO A 148 -17.01 7.47 -6.81
C PRO A 148 -16.27 8.81 -6.60
N PRO A 149 -16.94 9.81 -6.00
CA PRO A 149 -16.32 11.10 -5.73
C PRO A 149 -15.12 10.95 -4.79
N PRO A 150 -14.11 11.84 -4.89
CA PRO A 150 -12.99 11.86 -3.95
C PRO A 150 -13.51 12.09 -2.53
N GLY A 151 -13.15 11.22 -1.59
CA GLY A 151 -13.61 11.28 -0.18
C GLY A 151 -14.76 10.32 0.17
N GLY A 152 -14.85 9.15 -0.48
CA GLY A 152 -15.82 8.11 -0.12
C GLY A 152 -15.73 7.70 1.36
N SER A 153 -16.87 7.39 1.96
CA SER A 153 -16.96 6.89 3.34
C SER A 153 -16.10 5.63 3.53
N PRO A 154 -15.42 5.46 4.68
CA PRO A 154 -14.55 4.31 4.96
C PRO A 154 -15.26 2.94 4.90
N GLU A 155 -16.58 2.91 4.80
CA GLU A 155 -17.40 1.69 4.80
C GLU A 155 -17.58 1.04 3.41
N THR A 156 -17.17 1.69 2.32
CA THR A 156 -17.23 1.10 0.96
C THR A 156 -15.93 1.32 0.19
N PRO A 157 -15.20 0.26 -0.18
CA PRO A 157 -13.98 0.39 -0.98
C PRO A 157 -14.30 1.08 -2.31
N ILE A 158 -13.49 2.07 -2.68
CA ILE A 158 -13.69 2.95 -3.86
C ILE A 158 -13.74 2.11 -5.16
N THR A 159 -13.10 0.95 -5.20
CA THR A 159 -13.09 0.04 -6.36
C THR A 159 -13.99 -1.19 -6.21
N ALA A 160 -14.81 -1.29 -5.16
CA ALA A 160 -15.54 -2.50 -4.81
C ALA A 160 -16.31 -3.12 -6.00
N PHE A 161 -16.24 -4.44 -6.15
CA PHE A 161 -17.07 -5.14 -7.11
C PHE A 161 -18.54 -5.03 -6.68
N PRO A 162 -19.48 -4.60 -7.56
CA PRO A 162 -20.86 -4.37 -7.19
C PRO A 162 -21.50 -5.61 -6.54
N HIS A 163 -22.02 -5.45 -5.32
CA HIS A 163 -22.66 -6.54 -4.57
C HIS A 163 -23.86 -7.15 -5.31
N SER A 164 -24.51 -6.39 -6.19
CA SER A 164 -25.61 -6.85 -7.05
C SER A 164 -25.16 -7.83 -8.14
N LEU A 165 -23.93 -7.70 -8.64
CA LEU A 165 -23.39 -8.53 -9.73
C LEU A 165 -22.69 -9.79 -9.20
N ARG A 166 -22.26 -9.80 -7.93
CA ARG A 166 -21.58 -10.95 -7.32
C ARG A 166 -22.41 -12.25 -7.38
N PRO A 167 -23.70 -12.27 -7.01
CA PRO A 167 -24.55 -13.47 -7.12
C PRO A 167 -24.73 -13.98 -8.56
N ALA A 168 -24.58 -13.11 -9.57
CA ALA A 168 -24.69 -13.48 -10.97
C ALA A 168 -23.39 -14.12 -11.50
N VAL A 169 -22.22 -13.58 -11.12
CA VAL A 169 -20.92 -14.06 -11.63
C VAL A 169 -20.41 -15.30 -10.88
N THR A 170 -20.64 -15.43 -9.58
CA THR A 170 -20.11 -16.54 -8.77
C THR A 170 -20.54 -17.93 -9.29
N PRO A 171 -21.81 -18.19 -9.63
CA PRO A 171 -22.23 -19.47 -10.19
C PRO A 171 -21.57 -19.77 -11.55
N ILE A 172 -21.32 -18.74 -12.36
CA ILE A 172 -20.67 -18.86 -13.67
C ILE A 172 -19.20 -19.25 -13.49
N VAL A 173 -18.49 -18.60 -12.56
CA VAL A 173 -17.10 -18.94 -12.23
C VAL A 173 -17.00 -20.37 -11.70
N LYS A 174 -17.93 -20.79 -10.83
CA LYS A 174 -17.99 -22.17 -10.36
C LYS A 174 -18.16 -23.17 -11.51
N LEU A 175 -19.03 -22.86 -12.49
CA LEU A 175 -19.21 -23.69 -13.67
C LEU A 175 -17.98 -23.69 -14.60
N LEU A 176 -17.33 -22.55 -14.81
CA LEU A 176 -16.09 -22.47 -15.60
C LEU A 176 -15.00 -23.37 -15.00
N ARG A 177 -14.88 -23.40 -13.67
CA ARG A 177 -13.91 -24.24 -12.95
C ARG A 177 -14.18 -25.74 -13.05
N THR A 178 -15.37 -26.18 -13.43
CA THR A 178 -15.69 -27.61 -13.61
C THR A 178 -15.47 -28.12 -15.04
N LEU A 179 -15.18 -27.22 -16.00
CA LEU A 179 -15.01 -27.59 -17.41
C LEU A 179 -13.66 -28.27 -17.68
N PRO A 180 -13.56 -29.11 -18.73
CA PRO A 180 -12.39 -29.92 -18.98
C PRO A 180 -11.19 -29.04 -19.36
N LEU A 181 -10.14 -29.14 -18.56
CA LEU A 181 -8.82 -28.53 -18.80
C LEU A 181 -7.78 -29.63 -19.06
N PRO A 182 -6.67 -29.34 -19.77
CA PRO A 182 -5.64 -30.34 -20.08
C PRO A 182 -5.07 -31.07 -18.85
N SER A 183 -5.01 -30.40 -17.70
CA SER A 183 -4.57 -30.99 -16.42
C SER A 183 -5.57 -31.97 -15.82
N THR A 184 -6.85 -31.84 -16.14
CA THR A 184 -7.95 -32.66 -15.61
C THR A 184 -8.40 -33.74 -16.59
N HIS A 185 -8.37 -33.44 -17.89
CA HIS A 185 -8.83 -34.31 -18.97
C HIS A 185 -7.81 -34.29 -20.12
N PRO A 186 -6.63 -34.95 -19.97
CA PRO A 186 -5.55 -34.91 -20.96
C PRO A 186 -5.94 -35.42 -22.35
N SER A 187 -6.91 -36.34 -22.41
CA SER A 187 -7.39 -36.95 -23.65
C SER A 187 -8.58 -36.23 -24.29
N HIS A 188 -9.08 -35.13 -23.68
CA HIS A 188 -10.23 -34.40 -24.21
C HIS A 188 -9.81 -33.47 -25.36
N PRO A 189 -10.31 -33.63 -26.60
CA PRO A 189 -9.84 -32.89 -27.77
C PRO A 189 -9.95 -31.37 -27.65
N GLY A 190 -11.05 -30.86 -27.05
CA GLY A 190 -11.30 -29.43 -26.89
C GLY A 190 -10.62 -28.77 -25.67
N ALA A 191 -9.97 -29.54 -24.79
CA ALA A 191 -9.44 -29.00 -23.53
C ALA A 191 -8.37 -27.90 -23.71
N PRO A 192 -7.44 -27.98 -24.69
CA PRO A 192 -6.47 -26.91 -24.95
C PRO A 192 -7.11 -25.58 -25.36
N ALA A 193 -8.17 -25.63 -26.18
CA ALA A 193 -8.87 -24.44 -26.65
C ALA A 193 -9.72 -23.80 -25.54
N ILE A 194 -10.33 -24.61 -24.66
CA ILE A 194 -11.03 -24.16 -23.45
C ILE A 194 -10.05 -23.44 -22.52
N LEU A 195 -8.87 -24.03 -22.26
CA LEU A 195 -7.84 -23.41 -21.44
C LEU A 195 -7.44 -22.03 -21.98
N ARG A 196 -7.18 -21.91 -23.30
CA ARG A 196 -6.85 -20.62 -23.93
C ARG A 196 -7.96 -19.59 -23.74
N THR A 197 -9.20 -20.00 -23.91
CA THR A 197 -10.37 -19.13 -23.71
C THR A 197 -10.44 -18.61 -22.27
N PHE A 198 -10.13 -19.45 -21.28
CA PHE A 198 -10.14 -19.04 -19.88
C PHE A 198 -8.96 -18.12 -19.53
N LEU A 199 -7.78 -18.37 -20.11
CA LEU A 199 -6.64 -17.46 -19.99
C LEU A 199 -6.98 -16.08 -20.53
N ASP A 200 -7.59 -16.01 -21.73
CA ASP A 200 -8.01 -14.75 -22.35
C ASP A 200 -9.08 -14.03 -21.50
N ALA A 201 -10.07 -14.75 -20.97
CA ALA A 201 -11.11 -14.19 -20.11
C ALA A 201 -10.55 -13.67 -18.77
N GLN A 202 -9.64 -14.41 -18.14
CA GLN A 202 -9.00 -14.01 -16.88
C GLN A 202 -8.06 -12.82 -17.07
N LYS A 203 -7.31 -12.79 -18.18
CA LYS A 203 -6.53 -11.62 -18.59
C LYS A 203 -7.42 -10.40 -18.83
N GLY A 204 -8.55 -10.59 -19.51
CA GLY A 204 -9.55 -9.54 -19.70
C GLY A 204 -10.09 -9.00 -18.38
N PHE A 205 -10.37 -9.87 -17.41
CA PHE A 205 -10.75 -9.44 -16.05
C PHE A 205 -9.68 -8.54 -15.42
N ALA A 206 -8.42 -8.99 -15.42
CA ALA A 206 -7.33 -8.25 -14.83
C ALA A 206 -7.14 -6.86 -15.47
N ASP A 207 -7.19 -6.78 -16.80
CA ASP A 207 -7.06 -5.54 -17.54
C ASP A 207 -8.22 -4.57 -17.27
N MET A 208 -9.48 -5.04 -17.32
CA MET A 208 -10.65 -4.20 -17.04
C MET A 208 -10.65 -3.66 -15.61
N ARG A 209 -10.36 -4.52 -14.62
CA ARG A 209 -10.31 -4.14 -13.19
C ARG A 209 -9.14 -3.22 -12.86
N GLY A 210 -7.96 -3.47 -13.43
CA GLY A 210 -6.79 -2.59 -13.27
C GLY A 210 -7.07 -1.18 -13.80
N ASN A 211 -7.65 -1.08 -15.00
CA ASN A 211 -8.02 0.22 -15.59
C ASN A 211 -9.17 0.90 -14.83
N TRP A 212 -10.13 0.15 -14.29
CA TRP A 212 -11.18 0.68 -13.43
C TRP A 212 -10.61 1.26 -12.13
N SER A 213 -9.67 0.55 -11.50
CA SER A 213 -8.97 1.03 -10.31
C SER A 213 -8.26 2.35 -10.56
N VAL A 214 -7.56 2.48 -11.70
CA VAL A 214 -6.94 3.75 -12.11
C VAL A 214 -7.97 4.86 -12.23
N LYS A 215 -9.11 4.64 -12.89
CA LYS A 215 -10.17 5.66 -13.02
C LYS A 215 -10.70 6.14 -11.67
N CYS A 216 -10.77 5.24 -10.69
CA CYS A 216 -11.23 5.56 -9.33
C CYS A 216 -10.20 6.36 -8.53
N LEU A 217 -8.91 6.12 -8.75
CA LEU A 217 -7.81 6.69 -7.97
C LEU A 217 -7.21 7.96 -8.59
N ASP A 218 -7.37 8.17 -9.90
CA ASP A 218 -6.71 9.21 -10.68
C ASP A 218 -7.08 10.63 -10.22
N ALA A 219 -8.36 10.87 -9.93
CA ALA A 219 -8.85 12.19 -9.53
C ALA A 219 -8.24 12.65 -8.20
N GLN A 220 -8.11 11.73 -7.22
CA GLN A 220 -7.52 12.03 -5.91
C GLN A 220 -6.02 12.34 -6.05
N GLY A 221 -5.28 11.50 -6.77
CA GLY A 221 -3.84 11.68 -6.95
C GLY A 221 -3.46 12.95 -7.71
N LYS A 222 -4.17 13.26 -8.80
CA LYS A 222 -3.95 14.51 -9.55
C LYS A 222 -4.42 15.75 -8.79
N GLY A 223 -5.56 15.65 -8.11
CA GLY A 223 -6.11 16.75 -7.31
C GLY A 223 -5.16 17.20 -6.20
N LEU A 224 -4.44 16.26 -5.58
CA LEU A 224 -3.41 16.55 -4.59
C LEU A 224 -2.30 17.47 -5.13
N VAL A 225 -1.75 17.14 -6.29
CA VAL A 225 -0.64 17.92 -6.89
C VAL A 225 -1.12 19.31 -7.31
N VAL A 226 -2.36 19.45 -7.76
CA VAL A 226 -2.94 20.75 -8.16
C VAL A 226 -3.14 21.67 -6.95
N ARG A 227 -3.63 21.13 -5.82
CA ARG A 227 -3.88 21.90 -4.59
C ARG A 227 -2.63 22.15 -3.74
N ALA A 228 -1.51 21.51 -4.06
CA ALA A 228 -0.26 21.57 -3.29
C ALA A 228 0.31 22.98 -3.07
N ASN A 229 -0.11 23.99 -3.85
CA ASN A 229 0.30 25.37 -3.65
C ASN A 229 -0.60 26.15 -2.66
N GLU A 230 -1.84 25.70 -2.48
CA GLU A 230 -2.86 26.35 -1.64
C GLU A 230 -2.92 25.76 -0.23
N VAL A 231 -2.62 24.47 -0.11
CA VAL A 231 -2.66 23.70 1.15
C VAL A 231 -1.27 23.69 1.80
N ASP A 232 -1.23 23.51 3.14
CA ASP A 232 0.04 23.39 3.85
C ASP A 232 0.88 22.21 3.31
N PRO A 233 2.21 22.40 3.12
CA PRO A 233 3.10 21.36 2.59
C PRO A 233 3.08 20.03 3.36
N LEU A 234 2.98 20.07 4.71
CA LEU A 234 2.98 18.84 5.52
C LEU A 234 1.69 18.06 5.31
N VAL A 235 0.54 18.76 5.31
CA VAL A 235 -0.77 18.15 5.06
C VAL A 235 -0.80 17.50 3.68
N THR A 236 -0.32 18.21 2.65
CA THR A 236 -0.26 17.67 1.29
C THR A 236 0.64 16.43 1.20
N GLY A 237 1.76 16.41 1.92
CA GLY A 237 2.64 15.24 1.98
C GLY A 237 2.00 14.03 2.68
N ARG A 238 1.18 14.25 3.72
CA ARG A 238 0.39 13.19 4.38
C ARG A 238 -0.76 12.69 3.51
N GLU A 239 -1.51 13.58 2.87
CA GLU A 239 -2.56 13.21 1.90
C GLU A 239 -1.98 12.34 0.77
N PHE A 240 -0.71 12.55 0.39
CA PHE A 240 -0.04 11.72 -0.61
C PHE A 240 0.21 10.31 -0.05
N GLY A 241 0.64 10.20 1.20
CA GLY A 241 0.75 8.94 1.92
C GLY A 241 -0.57 8.17 1.98
N GLU A 242 -1.66 8.85 2.37
CA GLU A 242 -3.01 8.27 2.43
C GLU A 242 -3.48 7.78 1.05
N TRP A 243 -3.19 8.55 -0.01
CA TRP A 243 -3.49 8.14 -1.38
C TRP A 243 -2.69 6.89 -1.81
N VAL A 244 -1.42 6.79 -1.41
CA VAL A 244 -0.60 5.60 -1.65
C VAL A 244 -1.12 4.41 -0.85
N GLU A 245 -1.49 4.59 0.41
CA GLU A 245 -2.12 3.55 1.23
C GLU A 245 -3.40 3.03 0.56
N LEU A 246 -4.23 3.93 0.03
CA LEU A 246 -5.43 3.57 -0.73
C LEU A 246 -5.10 2.77 -1.99
N ILE A 247 -4.02 3.09 -2.72
CA ILE A 247 -3.55 2.28 -3.85
C ILE A 247 -3.21 0.85 -3.41
N LEU A 248 -2.47 0.71 -2.30
CA LEU A 248 -2.04 -0.58 -1.79
C LEU A 248 -3.23 -1.41 -1.29
N ALA A 249 -4.14 -0.81 -0.54
CA ALA A 249 -5.39 -1.43 -0.09
C ALA A 249 -6.24 -1.89 -1.28
N THR A 250 -6.37 -1.04 -2.31
CA THR A 250 -7.05 -1.39 -3.56
C THR A 250 -6.41 -2.60 -4.23
N ALA A 251 -5.08 -2.63 -4.37
CA ALA A 251 -4.38 -3.75 -4.98
C ALA A 251 -4.58 -5.07 -4.21
N GLU A 252 -4.59 -5.01 -2.87
CA GLU A 252 -4.86 -6.17 -2.01
C GLU A 252 -6.30 -6.68 -2.17
N ASP A 253 -7.29 -5.80 -2.16
CA ASP A 253 -8.70 -6.16 -2.31
C ASP A 253 -9.01 -6.70 -3.71
N GLU A 254 -8.39 -6.14 -4.76
CA GLU A 254 -8.50 -6.67 -6.13
C GLU A 254 -7.87 -8.07 -6.25
N PHE A 255 -6.77 -8.34 -5.53
CA PHE A 255 -6.18 -9.68 -5.51
C PHE A 255 -7.11 -10.70 -4.84
N LYS A 256 -7.71 -10.35 -3.69
CA LYS A 256 -8.72 -11.18 -3.01
C LYS A 256 -9.92 -11.45 -3.93
N LEU A 257 -10.42 -10.42 -4.60
CA LEU A 257 -11.50 -10.55 -5.57
C LEU A 257 -11.12 -11.47 -6.74
N MET A 258 -9.89 -11.36 -7.24
CA MET A 258 -9.39 -12.22 -8.31
C MET A 258 -9.32 -13.69 -7.87
N GLN A 259 -8.88 -13.98 -6.63
CA GLN A 259 -8.90 -15.35 -6.10
C GLN A 259 -10.32 -15.95 -6.10
N GLU A 260 -11.31 -15.14 -5.74
CA GLU A 260 -12.71 -15.56 -5.72
C GLU A 260 -13.29 -15.77 -7.13
N LEU A 261 -13.01 -14.86 -8.06
CA LEU A 261 -13.70 -14.79 -9.36
C LEU A 261 -12.90 -15.33 -10.55
N ALA A 262 -11.62 -15.68 -10.39
CA ALA A 262 -10.79 -16.21 -11.48
C ALA A 262 -11.31 -17.57 -12.00
N PRO A 263 -11.48 -17.74 -13.32
CA PRO A 263 -11.74 -19.04 -13.93
C PRO A 263 -10.63 -20.07 -13.65
N LEU A 264 -9.36 -19.63 -13.58
CA LEU A 264 -8.18 -20.47 -13.35
C LEU A 264 -7.52 -20.09 -12.00
N PRO A 265 -7.81 -20.82 -10.90
CA PRO A 265 -7.34 -20.48 -9.56
C PRO A 265 -5.89 -20.93 -9.27
N SER A 266 -5.15 -21.43 -10.26
CA SER A 266 -3.77 -21.87 -10.03
C SER A 266 -2.84 -20.69 -9.73
N SER A 267 -1.94 -20.87 -8.75
CA SER A 267 -1.08 -19.79 -8.24
C SER A 267 -0.30 -19.06 -9.34
N GLY A 268 0.23 -19.79 -10.33
CA GLY A 268 0.99 -19.19 -11.44
C GLY A 268 0.12 -18.34 -12.38
N GLN A 269 -1.11 -18.76 -12.65
CA GLN A 269 -2.03 -18.00 -13.53
C GLN A 269 -2.60 -16.78 -12.83
N LEU A 270 -2.87 -16.88 -11.52
CA LEU A 270 -3.23 -15.75 -10.68
C LEU A 270 -2.11 -14.71 -10.65
N ALA A 271 -0.86 -15.13 -10.42
CA ALA A 271 0.30 -14.23 -10.42
C ALA A 271 0.48 -13.47 -11.75
N ALA A 272 0.34 -14.17 -12.88
CA ALA A 272 0.40 -13.56 -14.22
C ALA A 272 -0.76 -12.57 -14.46
N SER A 273 -1.96 -12.90 -14.00
CA SER A 273 -3.14 -12.03 -14.14
C SER A 273 -3.04 -10.80 -13.23
N PHE A 274 -2.58 -10.98 -11.98
CA PHE A 274 -2.37 -9.90 -11.04
C PHE A 274 -1.30 -8.91 -11.51
N THR A 275 -0.24 -9.41 -12.16
CA THR A 275 0.75 -8.56 -12.85
C THR A 275 0.09 -7.60 -13.85
N ILE A 276 -0.86 -8.10 -14.65
CA ILE A 276 -1.57 -7.29 -15.65
C ILE A 276 -2.45 -6.24 -14.96
N LEU A 277 -3.14 -6.61 -13.88
CA LEU A 277 -3.98 -5.71 -13.09
C LEU A 277 -3.17 -4.58 -12.44
N LEU A 278 -2.00 -4.93 -11.87
CA LEU A 278 -1.17 -4.00 -11.11
C LEU A 278 -0.42 -3.00 -12.01
N THR A 279 -0.05 -3.40 -13.22
CA THR A 279 0.70 -2.56 -14.18
C THR A 279 0.10 -1.15 -14.39
N PRO A 280 -1.18 -0.97 -14.74
CA PRO A 280 -1.77 0.36 -14.91
C PRO A 280 -1.81 1.17 -13.60
N ILE A 281 -2.01 0.51 -12.44
CA ILE A 281 -2.01 1.15 -11.13
C ILE A 281 -0.62 1.72 -10.80
N LEU A 282 0.45 0.97 -11.07
CA LEU A 282 1.83 1.46 -10.87
C LEU A 282 2.18 2.61 -11.80
N ARG A 283 1.70 2.58 -13.05
CA ARG A 283 1.88 3.73 -13.96
C ARG A 283 1.22 4.99 -13.41
N LEU A 284 0.04 4.88 -12.80
CA LEU A 284 -0.61 6.00 -12.12
C LEU A 284 0.24 6.51 -10.95
N PHE A 285 0.68 5.61 -10.07
CA PHE A 285 1.60 5.95 -8.96
C PHE A 285 2.82 6.73 -9.44
N THR A 286 3.57 6.17 -10.41
CA THR A 286 4.79 6.78 -10.95
C THR A 286 4.51 8.13 -11.61
N SER A 287 3.36 8.30 -12.28
CA SER A 287 2.97 9.56 -12.90
C SER A 287 2.68 10.66 -11.88
N VAL A 288 1.94 10.34 -10.80
CA VAL A 288 1.61 11.29 -9.74
C VAL A 288 2.85 11.63 -8.92
N LEU A 289 3.65 10.62 -8.54
CA LEU A 289 4.93 10.83 -7.86
C LEU A 289 5.87 11.72 -8.67
N SER A 290 6.00 11.49 -9.98
CA SER A 290 6.85 12.32 -10.85
C SER A 290 6.36 13.77 -10.90
N SER A 291 5.04 13.97 -10.90
CA SER A 291 4.42 15.29 -10.90
C SER A 291 4.61 16.01 -9.56
N LEU A 292 4.51 15.29 -8.44
CA LEU A 292 4.82 15.79 -7.10
C LEU A 292 6.29 16.18 -6.96
N VAL A 293 7.20 15.32 -7.42
CA VAL A 293 8.66 15.57 -7.43
C VAL A 293 8.98 16.79 -8.29
N ALA A 294 8.36 16.92 -9.47
CA ALA A 294 8.53 18.09 -10.32
C ALA A 294 8.00 19.37 -9.65
N PHE A 295 6.90 19.28 -8.90
CA PHE A 295 6.34 20.39 -8.13
C PHE A 295 7.28 20.83 -7.01
N VAL A 296 7.77 19.90 -6.17
CA VAL A 296 8.72 20.22 -5.09
C VAL A 296 10.02 20.79 -5.65
N LYS A 297 10.53 20.27 -6.77
CA LYS A 297 11.77 20.77 -7.40
C LYS A 297 11.68 22.23 -7.86
N LYS A 298 10.48 22.79 -8.10
CA LYS A 298 10.32 24.21 -8.46
C LYS A 298 10.74 25.15 -7.33
N ASN A 299 10.51 24.75 -6.08
CA ASN A 299 10.90 25.52 -4.90
C ASN A 299 11.13 24.55 -3.72
N LEU A 300 12.34 23.99 -3.65
CA LEU A 300 12.68 22.98 -2.65
C LEU A 300 12.59 23.54 -1.23
N GLN A 301 12.91 24.82 -1.04
CA GLN A 301 12.86 25.47 0.28
C GLN A 301 11.43 25.51 0.83
N LYS A 302 10.48 25.97 0.02
CA LYS A 302 9.07 26.05 0.41
C LYS A 302 8.44 24.68 0.65
N TYR A 303 8.82 23.68 -0.14
CA TYR A 303 8.17 22.36 -0.18
C TYR A 303 9.02 21.22 0.40
N SER A 304 10.09 21.53 1.14
CA SER A 304 10.97 20.54 1.78
C SER A 304 10.21 19.59 2.70
N PHE A 305 9.33 20.13 3.54
CA PHE A 305 8.48 19.35 4.45
C PHE A 305 7.41 18.51 3.72
N LEU A 306 6.98 18.91 2.53
CA LEU A 306 6.13 18.06 1.69
C LEU A 306 6.88 16.79 1.28
N ALA A 307 8.12 16.95 0.81
CA ALA A 307 8.95 15.82 0.39
C ALA A 307 9.31 14.90 1.56
N LEU A 308 9.59 15.46 2.74
CA LEU A 308 9.86 14.69 3.95
C LEU A 308 8.64 13.88 4.40
N ALA A 309 7.45 14.49 4.44
CA ALA A 309 6.21 13.78 4.81
C ALA A 309 5.84 12.69 3.78
N ALA A 310 6.00 12.98 2.48
CA ALA A 310 5.79 11.98 1.42
C ALA A 310 6.81 10.84 1.50
N TYR A 311 8.08 11.14 1.82
CA TYR A 311 9.13 10.13 2.01
C TYR A 311 8.86 9.26 3.23
N GLU A 312 8.44 9.84 4.35
CA GLU A 312 8.07 9.10 5.57
C GLU A 312 6.95 8.09 5.31
N SER A 313 5.89 8.56 4.63
CA SER A 313 4.74 7.73 4.29
C SER A 313 5.13 6.59 3.34
N LEU A 314 6.00 6.87 2.37
CA LEU A 314 6.46 5.83 1.43
C LEU A 314 7.38 4.81 2.13
N LEU A 315 8.18 5.24 3.09
CA LEU A 315 9.06 4.39 3.88
C LEU A 315 8.24 3.44 4.79
N SER A 316 7.20 3.95 5.45
CA SER A 316 6.34 3.13 6.32
C SER A 316 5.49 2.11 5.54
N LEU A 317 5.13 2.42 4.30
CA LEU A 317 4.32 1.55 3.42
C LEU A 317 5.16 0.52 2.64
N GLN A 318 6.49 0.60 2.69
CA GLN A 318 7.37 -0.34 1.97
C GLN A 318 7.10 -1.83 2.29
N PRO A 319 6.90 -2.26 3.55
CA PRO A 319 6.65 -3.67 3.87
C PRO A 319 5.34 -4.18 3.26
N VAL A 320 4.30 -3.34 3.22
CA VAL A 320 3.00 -3.68 2.62
C VAL A 320 3.14 -3.85 1.11
N TRP A 321 3.92 -2.97 0.48
CA TRP A 321 4.23 -3.08 -0.93
C TRP A 321 5.00 -4.38 -1.27
N GLU A 322 5.99 -4.76 -0.45
CA GLU A 322 6.72 -6.02 -0.63
C GLU A 322 5.82 -7.25 -0.52
N GLN A 323 4.82 -7.22 0.37
CA GLN A 323 3.80 -8.27 0.47
C GLN A 323 2.93 -8.34 -0.80
N ILE A 324 2.46 -7.20 -1.32
CA ILE A 324 1.67 -7.14 -2.56
C ILE A 324 2.48 -7.65 -3.75
N LEU A 325 3.76 -7.29 -3.85
CA LEU A 325 4.64 -7.82 -4.89
C LEU A 325 4.83 -9.33 -4.81
N ALA A 326 4.77 -9.93 -3.61
CA ALA A 326 4.87 -11.38 -3.47
C ALA A 326 3.74 -12.12 -4.21
N TYR A 327 2.56 -11.51 -4.36
CA TYR A 327 1.45 -12.08 -5.12
C TYR A 327 1.71 -12.17 -6.63
N THR A 328 2.65 -11.37 -7.16
CA THR A 328 3.02 -11.40 -8.59
C THR A 328 3.98 -12.55 -8.94
N GLY A 329 4.46 -13.32 -7.96
CA GLY A 329 5.38 -14.45 -8.17
C GLY A 329 6.74 -14.03 -8.75
N GLU A 330 7.33 -14.86 -9.62
CA GLU A 330 8.57 -14.56 -10.36
C GLU A 330 8.34 -13.68 -11.60
N SER A 331 7.18 -13.01 -11.70
CA SER A 331 6.86 -12.09 -12.77
C SER A 331 7.89 -10.94 -12.87
N GLY A 332 8.18 -10.48 -14.09
CA GLY A 332 9.14 -9.41 -14.39
C GLY A 332 8.84 -8.05 -13.73
N LEU A 333 7.70 -7.89 -13.03
CA LEU A 333 7.44 -6.75 -12.15
C LEU A 333 8.36 -6.73 -10.91
N ARG A 334 8.91 -7.87 -10.47
CA ARG A 334 9.92 -7.88 -9.40
C ARG A 334 11.21 -7.14 -9.79
N GLU A 335 11.54 -7.12 -11.07
CA GLU A 335 12.71 -6.38 -11.58
C GLU A 335 12.45 -4.88 -11.76
N LYS A 336 11.19 -4.48 -11.99
CA LYS A 336 10.74 -3.08 -12.10
C LYS A 336 9.91 -2.70 -10.88
N ASN A 337 10.60 -2.54 -9.77
CA ASN A 337 9.98 -2.17 -8.51
C ASN A 337 9.80 -0.64 -8.46
N ASP A 338 8.81 -0.13 -9.19
CA ASP A 338 8.55 1.31 -9.35
C ASP A 338 8.40 2.05 -8.00
N PHE A 339 7.87 1.38 -6.97
CA PHE A 339 7.77 1.94 -5.62
C PHE A 339 9.14 2.05 -4.94
N LYS A 340 9.97 1.00 -5.06
CA LYS A 340 11.36 1.01 -4.60
C LYS A 340 12.20 2.00 -5.38
N ASP A 341 11.89 2.28 -6.63
CA ASP A 341 12.57 3.31 -7.44
C ASP A 341 12.11 4.73 -7.06
N GLY A 342 10.86 4.88 -6.60
CA GLY A 342 10.31 6.14 -6.08
C GLY A 342 10.96 6.62 -4.78
N LEU A 343 11.28 5.70 -3.86
CA LEU A 343 11.92 6.00 -2.57
C LEU A 343 13.27 6.74 -2.73
N PRO A 344 14.24 6.26 -3.54
CA PRO A 344 15.48 6.98 -3.85
C PRO A 344 15.27 8.37 -4.43
N VAL A 345 14.24 8.56 -5.25
CA VAL A 345 13.94 9.87 -5.84
C VAL A 345 13.54 10.86 -4.75
N LEU A 346 12.61 10.50 -3.85
CA LEU A 346 12.21 11.34 -2.73
C LEU A 346 13.37 11.54 -1.73
N ARG A 347 14.12 10.47 -1.43
CA ARG A 347 15.30 10.52 -0.56
C ARG A 347 16.33 11.51 -1.10
N SER A 348 16.65 11.48 -2.39
CA SER A 348 17.61 12.42 -2.99
C SER A 348 17.20 13.89 -2.85
N LEU A 349 15.88 14.15 -2.88
CA LEU A 349 15.31 15.49 -2.72
C LEU A 349 15.39 15.95 -1.26
N CYS A 350 15.10 15.07 -0.31
CA CYS A 350 15.24 15.33 1.12
C CYS A 350 16.70 15.57 1.50
N LEU A 351 17.63 14.75 1.01
CA LEU A 351 19.08 14.89 1.25
C LEU A 351 19.60 16.25 0.79
N ARG A 352 19.09 16.77 -0.33
CA ARG A 352 19.48 18.08 -0.85
C ARG A 352 18.88 19.24 -0.06
N SER A 353 17.74 19.04 0.61
CA SER A 353 17.06 20.10 1.36
C SER A 353 17.86 20.55 2.60
N PHE A 354 18.60 19.68 3.28
CA PHE A 354 19.34 20.06 4.50
C PHE A 354 20.50 21.02 4.22
N PRO A 355 21.42 20.76 3.26
CA PRO A 355 22.48 21.71 2.92
C PRO A 355 21.95 23.01 2.32
N GLU A 356 20.91 22.94 1.49
CA GLU A 356 20.28 24.14 0.91
C GLU A 356 19.70 25.04 2.01
N PHE A 357 19.07 24.47 3.04
CA PHE A 357 18.58 25.24 4.19
C PHE A 357 19.71 25.95 4.96
N LEU A 358 20.83 25.26 5.21
CA LEU A 358 22.00 25.88 5.84
C LEU A 358 22.63 26.98 4.98
N ALA A 359 22.62 26.81 3.66
CA ALA A 359 23.09 27.83 2.73
C ALA A 359 22.20 29.08 2.75
N ASP A 360 20.88 28.91 2.84
CA ASP A 360 19.91 30.01 2.92
C ASP A 360 20.09 30.83 4.20
N ILE A 361 20.33 30.20 5.35
CA ILE A 361 20.67 30.89 6.61
C ILE A 361 21.94 31.75 6.45
N LYS A 362 22.93 31.29 5.68
CA LYS A 362 24.17 32.05 5.42
C LYS A 362 23.95 33.18 4.43
N LEU A 363 23.18 32.95 3.36
CA LEU A 363 22.83 33.96 2.37
C LEU A 363 21.98 35.08 2.98
N GLY A 364 21.04 34.73 3.87
CA GLY A 364 20.25 35.69 4.63
C GLY A 364 21.10 36.67 5.44
N ALA A 365 22.29 36.24 5.90
CA ALA A 365 23.24 37.10 6.61
C ALA A 365 24.09 38.01 5.72
N MET A 366 24.17 37.71 4.41
CA MET A 366 24.92 38.48 3.43
C MET A 366 24.05 39.47 2.64
N ALA A 367 22.73 39.41 2.80
CA ALA A 367 21.78 40.32 2.14
C ALA A 367 22.10 41.78 2.52
N ARG A 368 22.51 42.57 1.52
CA ARG A 368 22.90 43.98 1.73
C ARG A 368 21.67 44.82 2.07
N GLY A 369 21.72 45.49 3.21
CA GLY A 369 20.65 46.36 3.67
C GLY A 369 19.91 45.86 4.90
N SER A 370 20.46 44.95 5.71
CA SER A 370 19.97 44.79 7.08
C SER A 370 20.19 46.13 7.79
N ASP A 371 19.16 46.96 7.80
CA ASP A 371 19.12 48.16 8.62
C ASP A 371 19.61 47.76 10.01
N THR A 372 20.37 48.64 10.65
CA THR A 372 20.83 48.53 12.05
C THR A 372 19.65 48.57 13.05
N SER A 373 18.60 47.85 12.73
CA SER A 373 17.40 47.57 13.48
C SER A 373 17.71 46.50 14.51
N THR A 374 17.11 46.64 15.69
CA THR A 374 17.19 45.64 16.76
C THR A 374 16.16 44.51 16.56
N LYS A 375 15.42 44.50 15.44
CA LYS A 375 14.38 43.50 15.16
C LYS A 375 14.96 42.11 14.90
N VAL A 376 14.12 41.10 15.10
CA VAL A 376 14.41 39.73 14.72
C VAL A 376 14.41 39.63 13.19
N VAL A 377 15.43 38.99 12.62
CA VAL A 377 15.56 38.81 11.17
C VAL A 377 14.69 37.65 10.70
N ASP A 378 14.14 37.77 9.49
CA ASP A 378 13.26 36.77 8.89
C ASP A 378 13.87 35.36 8.89
N PHE A 379 15.16 35.20 8.53
CA PHE A 379 15.80 33.87 8.54
C PHE A 379 15.86 33.25 9.94
N THR A 380 15.89 34.06 11.01
CA THR A 380 15.82 33.58 12.39
C THR A 380 14.42 33.06 12.73
N MET A 381 13.37 33.75 12.26
CA MET A 381 11.99 33.28 12.39
C MET A 381 11.75 31.99 11.60
N GLU A 382 12.28 31.92 10.38
CA GLU A 382 12.23 30.73 9.53
C GLU A 382 13.01 29.55 10.14
N THR A 383 14.17 29.81 10.77
CA THR A 383 14.94 28.78 11.49
C THR A 383 14.15 28.15 12.62
N VAL A 384 13.48 28.96 13.45
CA VAL A 384 12.62 28.43 14.52
C VAL A 384 11.43 27.68 13.93
N LYS A 385 10.74 28.21 12.92
CA LYS A 385 9.63 27.53 12.24
C LYS A 385 10.05 26.17 11.66
N TYR A 386 11.25 26.09 11.08
CA TYR A 386 11.82 24.85 10.55
C TYR A 386 12.05 23.83 11.67
N ILE A 387 12.75 24.22 12.75
CA ILE A 387 13.05 23.33 13.88
C ILE A 387 11.76 22.84 14.56
N THR A 388 10.74 23.70 14.72
CA THR A 388 9.45 23.33 15.32
C THR A 388 8.68 22.30 14.49
N LYS A 389 8.89 22.25 13.16
CA LYS A 389 8.22 21.29 12.27
C LYS A 389 8.94 19.93 12.17
N ILE A 390 10.22 19.84 12.54
CA ILE A 390 11.01 18.60 12.47
C ILE A 390 10.36 17.41 13.23
N PRO A 391 9.82 17.58 14.45
CA PRO A 391 9.20 16.48 15.19
C PRO A 391 8.02 15.83 14.47
N GLU A 392 7.33 16.55 13.59
CA GLU A 392 6.19 16.02 12.83
C GLU A 392 6.59 15.00 11.76
N VAL A 393 7.87 15.01 11.34
CA VAL A 393 8.45 14.16 10.28
C VAL A 393 9.77 13.52 10.73
N GLN A 394 9.89 13.24 12.03
CA GLN A 394 11.14 12.83 12.66
C GLN A 394 11.72 11.54 12.05
N GLY A 395 10.87 10.57 11.69
CA GLY A 395 11.30 9.31 11.11
C GLY A 395 11.99 9.52 9.76
N ALA A 396 11.37 10.31 8.88
CA ALA A 396 11.95 10.66 7.58
C ALA A 396 13.24 11.46 7.70
N VAL A 397 13.29 12.46 8.58
CA VAL A 397 14.49 13.29 8.79
C VAL A 397 15.64 12.44 9.30
N SER A 398 15.40 11.60 10.31
CA SER A 398 16.44 10.73 10.89
C SER A 398 16.96 9.73 9.86
N ALA A 399 16.07 9.05 9.12
CA ALA A 399 16.45 8.13 8.06
C ALA A 399 17.24 8.83 6.93
N ALA A 400 16.87 10.05 6.55
CA ALA A 400 17.57 10.83 5.55
C ALA A 400 18.92 11.37 6.06
N LEU A 401 19.05 11.76 7.33
CA LEU A 401 20.33 12.19 7.90
C LEU A 401 21.30 11.01 8.05
N LEU A 402 20.83 9.84 8.52
CA LEU A 402 21.65 8.63 8.59
C LEU A 402 22.16 8.22 7.21
N ALA A 403 21.32 8.38 6.19
CA ALA A 403 21.68 8.18 4.80
C ALA A 403 22.75 9.16 4.28
N LEU A 404 22.68 10.42 4.70
CA LEU A 404 23.62 11.46 4.32
C LEU A 404 24.99 11.24 4.99
N GLY A 405 24.97 10.73 6.22
CA GLY A 405 26.12 10.64 7.11
C GLY A 405 26.26 11.89 7.97
N ASP A 406 26.71 11.71 9.21
CA ASP A 406 26.86 12.78 10.18
C ASP A 406 27.78 13.89 9.66
N GLY A 407 27.33 15.14 9.78
CA GLY A 407 28.08 16.34 9.36
C GLY A 407 28.18 16.57 7.84
N ASN A 408 27.77 15.62 6.99
CA ASN A 408 27.79 15.77 5.53
C ASN A 408 26.77 16.80 5.02
N TRP A 409 25.88 17.32 5.87
CA TRP A 409 25.00 18.45 5.53
C TRP A 409 25.75 19.78 5.38
N LYS A 410 26.99 19.92 5.86
CA LYS A 410 27.82 21.15 5.75
C LYS A 410 28.62 21.26 4.43
N MET A 411 28.07 20.74 3.33
CA MET A 411 28.75 20.69 2.02
C MET A 411 29.38 22.05 1.64
N GLY A 412 30.70 22.07 1.40
CA GLY A 412 31.43 23.24 0.91
C GLY A 412 32.27 24.02 1.93
N GLU A 413 32.21 23.70 3.23
CA GLU A 413 33.05 24.37 4.25
C GLU A 413 34.46 23.79 4.41
N GLY A 414 34.85 22.82 3.57
CA GLY A 414 36.15 22.14 3.68
C GLY A 414 36.31 21.27 4.94
N VAL A 415 35.30 21.20 5.79
CA VAL A 415 35.27 20.33 6.95
C VAL A 415 34.80 18.94 6.50
N GLN A 416 35.75 18.03 6.30
CA GLN A 416 35.45 16.59 6.28
C GLN A 416 35.07 16.17 7.69
N VAL A 417 33.80 16.33 8.07
CA VAL A 417 33.29 15.76 9.32
C VAL A 417 32.94 14.30 9.02
N GLY A 418 33.87 13.39 9.28
CA GLY A 418 33.62 11.97 9.05
C GLY A 418 34.88 11.12 9.05
N MET A 419 35.58 11.07 10.17
CA MET A 419 36.57 9.99 10.39
C MET A 419 36.31 9.14 11.63
N ASN A 420 35.47 9.53 12.60
CA ASN A 420 35.48 8.82 13.90
C ASN A 420 34.17 8.28 14.49
N GLN A 421 33.01 8.35 13.81
CA GLN A 421 31.83 7.59 14.27
C GLN A 421 30.89 7.28 13.10
N LYS A 422 30.80 6.02 12.70
CA LYS A 422 29.70 5.53 11.85
C LYS A 422 28.48 5.38 12.76
N LEU A 423 27.63 6.39 12.79
CA LEU A 423 26.30 6.28 13.42
C LEU A 423 25.48 5.25 12.61
N GLY A 424 24.85 4.31 13.32
CA GLY A 424 24.11 3.18 12.75
C GLY A 424 22.61 3.20 13.05
N GLU A 425 21.91 2.11 12.75
CA GLU A 425 20.52 1.91 13.20
C GLU A 425 20.47 1.94 14.74
N GLY A 426 19.71 2.90 15.30
CA GLY A 426 19.62 3.17 16.74
C GLY A 426 20.17 4.52 17.19
N ASP A 427 20.95 5.20 16.35
CA ASP A 427 21.54 6.53 16.63
C ASP A 427 20.71 7.70 16.06
N GLU A 428 19.47 7.45 15.67
CA GLU A 428 18.50 8.44 15.17
C GLU A 428 18.37 9.71 16.04
N PRO A 429 18.26 9.63 17.39
CA PRO A 429 18.19 10.84 18.19
C PRO A 429 19.52 11.62 18.20
N ALA A 430 20.66 10.93 18.17
CA ALA A 430 21.98 11.57 18.23
C ALA A 430 22.27 12.36 16.95
N ILE A 431 22.00 11.78 15.77
CA ILE A 431 22.22 12.48 14.50
C ILE A 431 21.28 13.69 14.33
N LEU A 432 20.05 13.58 14.87
CA LEU A 432 19.10 14.67 14.88
C LEU A 432 19.56 15.82 15.78
N GLU A 433 20.07 15.50 16.98
CA GLU A 433 20.68 16.47 17.89
C GLU A 433 21.87 17.19 17.25
N HIS A 434 22.76 16.45 16.57
CA HIS A 434 23.90 17.02 15.85
C HIS A 434 23.45 17.98 14.73
N PHE A 435 22.46 17.57 13.93
CA PHE A 435 21.92 18.41 12.86
C PHE A 435 21.26 19.68 13.41
N ILE A 436 20.41 19.58 14.43
CA ILE A 436 19.76 20.74 15.05
C ILE A 436 20.80 21.68 15.66
N HIS A 437 21.81 21.13 16.36
CA HIS A 437 22.91 21.92 16.88
C HIS A 437 23.64 22.69 15.76
N ASP A 438 23.89 22.05 14.63
CA ASP A 438 24.55 22.68 13.49
C ASP A 438 23.71 23.76 12.79
N VAL A 439 22.39 23.56 12.69
CA VAL A 439 21.45 24.57 12.22
C VAL A 439 21.48 25.81 13.14
N ILE A 440 21.37 25.60 14.46
CA ILE A 440 21.40 26.69 15.44
C ILE A 440 22.77 27.40 15.43
N SER A 441 23.86 26.64 15.39
CA SER A 441 25.23 27.17 15.34
C SER A 441 25.47 28.00 14.08
N THR A 442 24.97 27.54 12.93
CA THR A 442 25.03 28.28 11.66
C THR A 442 24.25 29.59 11.76
N ALA A 443 23.03 29.56 12.30
CA ALA A 443 22.22 30.76 12.50
C ALA A 443 22.90 31.76 13.46
N ILE A 444 23.47 31.31 14.58
CA ILE A 444 24.21 32.16 15.51
C ILE A 444 25.45 32.78 14.85
N THR A 445 26.18 32.00 14.05
CA THR A 445 27.39 32.48 13.35
C THR A 445 27.03 33.55 12.30
N SER A 446 25.94 33.32 11.55
CA SER A 446 25.34 34.29 10.63
C SER A 446 24.95 35.59 11.34
N LEU A 447 24.19 35.50 12.44
CA LEU A 447 23.79 36.66 13.26
C LEU A 447 24.98 37.41 13.85
N THR A 448 26.00 36.68 14.31
CA THR A 448 27.24 37.27 14.85
C THR A 448 27.99 38.06 13.79
N THR A 449 27.99 37.58 12.54
CA THR A 449 28.62 38.27 11.41
C THR A 449 27.91 39.58 11.11
N ILE A 450 26.57 39.57 11.07
CA ILE A 450 25.75 40.79 10.91
C ILE A 450 26.02 41.77 12.07
N SER A 451 26.01 41.28 13.31
CA SER A 451 26.26 42.08 14.50
C SER A 451 27.64 42.75 14.51
N LYS A 452 28.69 42.05 14.07
CA LYS A 452 30.06 42.60 14.01
C LYS A 452 30.20 43.67 12.92
N ASN A 453 29.43 43.54 11.84
CA ASN A 453 29.42 44.48 10.73
C ASN A 453 28.46 45.66 10.93
N ALA A 454 27.74 45.72 12.06
CA ALA A 454 26.84 46.81 12.39
C ALA A 454 27.59 48.13 12.59
N ARG A 455 27.03 49.24 12.08
CA ARG A 455 27.64 50.59 12.19
C ARG A 455 27.86 51.05 13.64
N ARG A 456 27.07 50.55 14.59
CA ARG A 456 27.16 50.88 16.01
C ARG A 456 27.23 49.60 16.85
N PRO A 457 28.29 49.38 17.65
CA PRO A 457 28.46 48.16 18.45
C PRO A 457 27.30 47.87 19.42
N ALA A 458 26.73 48.90 20.04
CA ALA A 458 25.59 48.75 20.97
C ALA A 458 24.34 48.21 20.27
N PHE A 459 24.04 48.67 19.05
CA PHE A 459 22.91 48.17 18.25
C PHE A 459 23.17 46.74 17.77
N GLY A 460 24.40 46.42 17.39
CA GLY A 460 24.80 45.06 17.05
C GLY A 460 24.59 44.09 18.22
N ALA A 461 24.96 44.50 19.44
CA ALA A 461 24.75 43.69 20.65
C ALA A 461 23.26 43.44 20.93
N ILE A 462 22.40 44.47 20.85
CA ILE A 462 20.95 44.33 21.07
C ILE A 462 20.29 43.50 19.96
N PHE A 463 20.71 43.70 18.70
CA PHE A 463 20.28 42.88 17.57
C PHE A 463 20.61 41.40 17.77
N LEU A 464 21.86 41.09 18.12
CA LEU A 464 22.31 39.72 18.37
C LEU A 464 21.53 39.11 19.53
N LEU A 465 21.33 39.90 20.59
CA LEU A 465 20.57 39.50 21.76
C LEU A 465 19.13 39.12 21.41
N ASN A 466 18.42 39.96 20.66
CA ASN A 466 17.02 39.72 20.31
C ASN A 466 16.87 38.48 19.42
N ASN A 467 17.74 38.32 18.41
CA ASN A 467 17.71 37.16 17.52
C ASN A 467 18.12 35.86 18.23
N VAL A 468 19.17 35.89 19.06
CA VAL A 468 19.61 34.71 19.81
C VAL A 468 18.63 34.38 20.94
N ALA A 469 17.97 35.36 21.56
CA ALA A 469 16.88 35.12 22.51
C ALA A 469 15.69 34.41 21.84
N TYR A 470 15.36 34.81 20.61
CA TYR A 470 14.34 34.18 19.79
C TYR A 470 14.74 32.74 19.38
N LEU A 471 15.99 32.51 18.94
CA LEU A 471 16.52 31.16 18.62
C LEU A 471 16.62 30.24 19.84
N ARG A 472 17.10 30.78 20.98
CA ARG A 472 17.37 29.98 22.19
C ARG A 472 16.12 29.72 23.00
N GLN A 473 15.02 30.43 22.74
CA GLN A 473 13.87 30.51 23.63
C GLN A 473 14.35 30.65 25.08
N ARG A 474 14.86 31.86 25.42
CA ARG A 474 15.16 32.43 26.77
C ARG A 474 16.62 32.68 27.15
N ARG A 475 17.55 31.72 27.04
CA ARG A 475 18.68 31.77 27.98
C ARG A 475 19.75 32.89 27.72
N VAL A 476 20.06 33.39 26.50
CA VAL A 476 21.24 34.31 26.23
C VAL A 476 20.95 35.73 26.70
N TYR A 477 19.68 36.12 26.66
CA TYR A 477 19.19 37.41 27.12
C TYR A 477 19.60 37.70 28.58
N TYR A 478 19.44 36.69 29.44
CA TYR A 478 19.80 36.76 30.85
C TYR A 478 21.31 36.94 31.07
N ASP A 479 22.12 36.19 30.31
CA ASP A 479 23.58 36.17 30.50
C ASP A 479 24.24 37.53 30.21
N SER A 480 23.73 38.28 29.23
CA SER A 480 24.34 39.56 28.84
C SER A 480 23.84 40.75 29.67
N ASN A 481 22.57 40.74 30.10
CA ASN A 481 21.97 41.90 30.77
C ASN A 481 21.85 41.76 32.28
N PHE A 482 21.53 40.56 32.77
CA PHE A 482 21.15 40.35 34.18
C PHE A 482 22.17 39.53 34.96
N THR A 483 23.02 38.74 34.32
CA THR A 483 24.12 38.04 35.03
C THR A 483 25.13 39.00 35.68
N PRO A 484 25.57 40.12 35.06
CA PRO A 484 26.41 41.10 35.74
C PRO A 484 25.72 41.78 36.94
N LEU A 485 24.41 42.01 36.82
CA LEU A 485 23.56 42.55 37.89
C LEU A 485 23.47 41.56 39.06
N MET A 486 23.26 40.27 38.75
CA MET A 486 23.18 39.21 39.74
C MET A 486 24.53 38.98 40.43
N GLN A 487 25.65 39.01 39.69
CA GLN A 487 27.02 38.94 40.23
C GLN A 487 27.37 40.08 41.19
N ALA A 488 26.70 41.24 41.08
CA ALA A 488 26.90 42.34 42.02
C ALA A 488 26.34 42.02 43.43
N ILE A 489 25.32 41.15 43.51
CA ILE A 489 24.61 40.82 44.76
C ILE A 489 24.81 39.36 45.23
N THR A 490 25.31 38.46 44.39
CA THR A 490 25.72 37.11 44.82
C THR A 490 27.10 37.13 45.49
N ASP A 491 27.29 36.28 46.49
CA ASP A 491 28.57 36.11 47.17
C ASP A 491 29.40 35.06 46.40
N ASP A 492 30.66 35.39 46.11
CA ASP A 492 31.64 34.51 45.49
C ASP A 492 31.94 33.34 46.45
N SER A 493 31.09 32.32 46.40
CA SER A 493 31.11 31.18 47.33
C SER A 493 32.37 30.31 47.13
N ARG A 494 33.16 30.56 46.08
CA ARG A 494 34.47 29.92 45.85
C ARG A 494 35.63 30.58 46.58
N ALA A 495 35.52 31.85 47.00
CA ALA A 495 36.59 32.53 47.72
C ALA A 495 36.57 32.25 49.24
N ALA A 496 35.45 31.76 49.78
CA ALA A 496 35.31 31.44 51.21
C ALA A 496 35.70 29.99 51.56
N ALA A 497 35.90 29.11 50.58
CA ALA A 497 36.21 27.69 50.81
C ALA A 497 37.73 27.39 50.83
N SER A 498 38.59 28.33 50.43
CA SER A 498 40.05 28.13 50.36
C SER A 498 40.86 28.79 51.49
N SER A 499 40.22 29.53 52.40
CA SER A 499 40.87 30.05 53.61
C SER A 499 40.31 29.37 54.85
N GLY A 500 40.88 28.20 55.16
CA GLY A 500 40.74 27.59 56.48
C GLY A 500 41.24 28.57 57.55
N GLY A 501 40.32 29.18 58.28
CA GLY A 501 40.64 30.14 59.31
C GLY A 501 39.39 30.80 59.88
N GLY A 502 38.91 30.28 61.00
CA GLY A 502 37.92 30.96 61.81
C GLY A 502 38.44 32.34 62.20
N LEU A 503 37.81 33.38 61.68
CA LEU A 503 38.00 34.76 62.11
C LEU A 503 36.63 35.44 62.12
N GLY A 504 36.16 35.74 63.33
CA GLY A 504 35.05 36.66 63.54
C GLY A 504 35.37 38.01 62.87
N LEU A 505 34.76 38.25 61.72
CA LEU A 505 34.79 39.54 61.05
C LEU A 505 33.79 40.46 61.75
N GLY A 506 34.31 41.41 62.54
CA GLY A 506 33.52 42.45 63.18
C GLY A 506 32.62 43.18 62.18
N GLY A 507 31.41 43.53 62.63
CA GLY A 507 30.30 44.02 61.80
C GLY A 507 30.59 45.21 60.87
N GLY A 508 31.69 45.96 61.06
CA GLY A 508 32.04 47.11 60.22
C GLY A 508 32.50 46.78 58.78
N LYS A 509 33.40 45.81 58.59
CA LYS A 509 34.01 45.52 57.27
C LYS A 509 33.03 44.82 56.32
N ALA A 510 32.24 43.90 56.85
CA ALA A 510 31.17 43.21 56.09
C ALA A 510 30.01 44.15 55.71
N THR A 511 29.78 45.19 56.51
CA THR A 511 28.77 46.23 56.23
C THR A 511 29.24 47.20 55.15
N GLN A 512 30.54 47.53 55.13
CA GLN A 512 31.14 48.35 54.06
C GLN A 512 31.10 47.63 52.70
N GLN A 513 31.45 46.34 52.66
CA GLN A 513 31.34 45.53 51.44
C GLN A 513 29.90 45.42 50.92
N ALA A 514 28.92 45.30 51.83
CA ALA A 514 27.51 45.30 51.43
C ALA A 514 27.07 46.63 50.80
N LYS A 515 27.55 47.78 51.32
CA LYS A 515 27.30 49.11 50.75
C LYS A 515 27.89 49.27 49.35
N GLU A 516 29.12 48.81 49.12
CA GLU A 516 29.77 48.83 47.81
C GLU A 516 29.02 47.95 46.78
N LYS A 517 28.53 46.79 47.21
CA LYS A 517 27.69 45.92 46.39
C LYS A 517 26.35 46.56 46.00
N PHE A 518 25.70 47.28 46.92
CA PHE A 518 24.48 48.04 46.59
C PHE A 518 24.74 49.12 45.54
N VAL A 519 25.80 49.91 45.71
CA VAL A 519 26.16 50.95 44.73
C VAL A 519 26.41 50.33 43.35
N ARG A 520 27.22 49.27 43.29
CA ARG A 520 27.50 48.55 42.05
C ARG A 520 26.23 47.95 41.41
N PHE A 521 25.34 47.39 42.21
CA PHE A 521 24.07 46.83 41.72
C PHE A 521 23.21 47.91 41.07
N TYR A 522 23.00 49.06 41.74
CA TYR A 522 22.18 50.13 41.18
C TYR A 522 22.82 50.78 39.96
N ASP A 523 24.14 50.96 39.94
CA ASP A 523 24.83 51.52 38.77
C ASP A 523 24.70 50.59 37.55
N VAL A 524 24.87 49.28 37.73
CA VAL A 524 24.66 48.27 36.67
C VAL A 524 23.17 48.20 36.26
N PHE A 525 22.25 48.34 37.21
CA PHE A 525 20.81 48.35 36.92
C PHE A 525 20.41 49.58 36.10
N ASP A 526 20.87 50.76 36.46
CA ASP A 526 20.60 52.00 35.73
C ASP A 526 21.17 51.93 34.30
N GLU A 527 22.34 51.30 34.09
CA GLU A 527 22.85 51.02 32.74
C GLU A 527 21.97 50.03 31.96
N VAL A 528 21.40 49.00 32.62
CA VAL A 528 20.47 48.05 31.97
C VAL A 528 19.19 48.77 31.54
N VAL A 529 18.64 49.63 32.41
CA VAL A 529 17.45 50.44 32.12
C VAL A 529 17.70 51.37 30.94
N GLU A 530 18.81 52.09 30.93
CA GLU A 530 19.14 53.01 29.82
C GLU A 530 19.37 52.26 28.50
N ARG A 531 19.97 51.05 28.54
CA ARG A 531 20.10 50.18 27.35
C ARG A 531 18.74 49.75 26.78
N HIS A 532 17.79 49.37 27.63
CA HIS A 532 16.44 48.96 27.21
C HIS A 532 15.56 50.13 26.76
N ARG A 533 15.86 51.35 27.23
CA ARG A 533 15.21 52.58 26.76
C ARG A 533 15.59 52.92 25.31
N VAL A 534 16.83 52.59 24.91
CA VAL A 534 17.37 52.87 23.56
C VAL A 534 17.06 51.77 22.55
N GLY A 535 16.86 50.52 23.00
CA GLY A 535 16.48 49.39 22.14
C GLY A 535 15.44 48.50 22.79
N ARG A 536 14.25 48.41 22.18
CA ARG A 536 13.16 47.58 22.68
C ARG A 536 13.43 46.10 22.40
N VAL A 537 13.16 45.27 23.40
CA VAL A 537 13.30 43.81 23.35
C VAL A 537 11.99 43.22 22.84
N LEU A 538 12.07 42.37 21.81
CA LEU A 538 10.92 41.65 21.24
C LEU A 538 9.75 42.57 20.77
N ASP A 539 10.08 43.74 20.22
CA ASP A 539 9.13 44.77 19.72
C ASP A 539 8.55 44.43 18.32
N ALA A 540 8.50 43.14 17.95
CA ALA A 540 7.94 42.68 16.68
C ALA A 540 6.50 42.19 16.89
N ASP A 541 5.62 42.48 15.94
CA ASP A 541 4.23 42.05 15.98
C ASP A 541 4.13 40.53 16.16
N GLY A 542 3.37 40.08 17.16
CA GLY A 542 3.19 38.66 17.50
C GLY A 542 4.17 38.08 18.53
N CYS A 543 5.08 38.89 19.11
CA CYS A 543 5.99 38.47 20.19
C CYS A 543 5.53 38.87 21.61
N GLU A 544 4.25 39.26 21.79
CA GLU A 544 3.72 39.81 23.05
C GLU A 544 3.77 38.80 24.20
N ASN A 545 3.42 37.54 23.92
CA ASN A 545 3.45 36.46 24.90
C ASN A 545 4.88 36.15 25.35
N GLU A 546 5.82 36.16 24.41
CA GLU A 546 7.24 35.93 24.63
C GLU A 546 7.87 37.08 25.42
N ARG A 547 7.46 38.33 25.14
CA ARG A 547 7.90 39.53 25.86
C ARG A 547 7.44 39.50 27.33
N HIS A 548 6.17 39.20 27.59
CA HIS A 548 5.63 39.01 28.94
C HIS A 548 6.31 37.84 29.68
N THR A 549 6.64 36.79 28.95
CA THR A 549 7.32 35.63 29.52
C THR A 549 8.73 35.97 29.97
N VAL A 550 9.50 36.74 29.19
CA VAL A 550 10.84 37.22 29.56
C VAL A 550 10.77 38.22 30.71
N GLU A 551 9.79 39.13 30.71
CA GLU A 551 9.51 40.04 31.82
C GLU A 551 9.39 39.26 33.14
N GLU A 552 8.53 38.24 33.17
CA GLU A 552 8.25 37.46 34.37
C GLU A 552 9.47 36.71 34.91
N GLU A 553 10.31 36.09 34.07
CA GLU A 553 11.52 35.43 34.60
C GLU A 553 12.64 36.39 35.01
N VAL A 554 12.74 37.59 34.40
CA VAL A 554 13.62 38.65 34.92
C VAL A 554 13.16 39.10 36.30
N VAL A 555 11.86 39.33 36.48
CA VAL A 555 11.27 39.68 37.77
C VAL A 555 11.52 38.58 38.80
N MET A 556 11.21 37.32 38.46
CA MET A 556 11.42 36.16 39.35
C MET A 556 12.88 35.88 39.68
N LEU A 557 13.84 36.41 38.91
CA LEU A 557 15.27 36.27 39.19
C LEU A 557 15.80 37.44 40.04
N VAL A 558 15.58 38.67 39.60
CA VAL A 558 16.18 39.88 40.18
C VAL A 558 15.52 40.24 41.51
N VAL A 559 14.19 40.24 41.58
CA VAL A 559 13.44 40.71 42.75
C VAL A 559 13.67 39.80 43.97
N PRO A 560 13.54 38.46 43.88
CA PRO A 560 13.82 37.59 45.02
C PRO A 560 15.28 37.63 45.46
N SER A 561 16.22 37.82 44.53
CA SER A 561 17.65 37.88 44.84
C SER A 561 18.02 39.16 45.57
N LEU A 562 17.45 40.29 45.16
CA LEU A 562 17.58 41.56 45.87
C LEU A 562 16.91 41.51 47.24
N ARG A 563 15.70 40.93 47.35
CA ARG A 563 15.00 40.74 48.65
C ARG A 563 15.84 39.92 49.63
N ARG A 564 16.44 38.82 49.16
CA ARG A 564 17.37 37.99 49.96
C ARG A 564 18.61 38.78 50.37
N PHE A 565 19.19 39.59 49.48
CA PHE A 565 20.35 40.42 49.77
C PHE A 565 20.04 41.52 50.80
N ILE A 566 18.91 42.22 50.66
CA ILE A 566 18.42 43.24 51.62
C ILE A 566 18.16 42.61 52.98
N THR A 567 17.50 41.44 53.03
CA THR A 567 17.21 40.73 54.29
C THR A 567 18.49 40.30 55.00
N ARG A 568 19.49 39.80 54.24
CA ARG A 568 20.82 39.41 54.76
C ARG A 568 21.65 40.61 55.22
N ALA A 569 21.51 41.76 54.55
CA ALA A 569 22.17 42.99 54.95
C ALA A 569 21.51 43.60 56.20
N GLY A 570 20.19 43.51 56.34
CA GLY A 570 19.40 44.03 57.45
C GLY A 570 19.47 43.20 58.74
N THR A 571 19.82 41.91 58.66
CA THR A 571 20.02 41.05 59.86
C THR A 571 21.28 41.42 60.66
N LYS A 572 22.19 42.23 60.08
CA LYS A 572 23.38 42.73 60.76
C LYS A 572 23.00 43.99 61.54
N LYS A 573 23.02 43.90 62.87
CA LYS A 573 22.77 45.02 63.81
C LYS A 573 23.47 46.30 63.30
N GLU A 574 22.65 47.28 62.88
CA GLU A 574 23.04 48.59 62.32
C GLU A 574 23.81 48.59 60.98
N PHE A 575 23.15 48.15 59.89
CA PHE A 575 23.67 48.27 58.51
C PHE A 575 24.09 49.70 58.10
N SER A 576 23.33 50.74 58.48
CA SER A 576 23.67 52.15 58.23
C SER A 576 22.77 53.08 59.04
N LYS A 577 23.30 54.22 59.50
CA LYS A 577 22.50 55.31 60.10
C LYS A 577 21.55 55.98 59.09
N ASN A 578 21.86 55.88 57.80
CA ASN A 578 20.98 56.28 56.68
C ASN A 578 20.94 55.14 55.65
N PRO A 579 19.99 54.20 55.74
CA PRO A 579 19.81 53.12 54.76
C PRO A 579 19.42 53.64 53.37
N SER A 580 18.65 54.73 53.30
CA SER A 580 18.18 55.39 52.07
C SER A 580 19.30 55.96 51.18
N LYS A 581 20.52 56.13 51.72
CA LYS A 581 21.68 56.57 50.94
C LYS A 581 22.24 55.45 50.05
N TYR A 582 22.03 54.19 50.41
CA TYR A 582 22.61 53.02 49.74
C TYR A 582 21.56 52.16 49.06
N ILE A 583 20.35 52.07 49.63
CA ILE A 583 19.19 51.43 49.01
C ILE A 583 18.43 52.52 48.25
N LYS A 584 18.78 52.71 46.97
CA LYS A 584 18.20 53.78 46.12
C LYS A 584 16.75 53.50 45.72
N LYS A 585 16.40 52.23 45.47
CA LYS A 585 15.06 51.76 45.04
C LYS A 585 14.66 50.49 45.80
N THR A 586 13.40 50.40 46.19
CA THR A 586 12.81 49.20 46.81
C THR A 586 12.66 48.05 45.81
N PRO A 587 12.56 46.78 46.26
CA PRO A 587 12.29 45.66 45.37
C PRO A 587 11.03 45.84 44.52
N GLU A 588 10.00 46.48 45.08
CA GLU A 588 8.73 46.77 44.40
C GLU A 588 8.90 47.86 43.31
N GLU A 589 9.72 48.88 43.56
CA GLU A 589 10.05 49.91 42.55
C GLU A 589 10.88 49.32 41.41
N ILE A 590 11.83 48.43 41.71
CA ILE A 590 12.62 47.73 40.69
C ILE A 590 11.74 46.78 39.87
N GLU A 591 10.80 46.08 40.49
CA GLU A 591 9.82 45.29 39.78
C GLU A 591 9.04 46.16 38.79
N SER A 592 8.45 47.26 39.25
CA SER A 592 7.69 48.18 38.39
C SER A 592 8.53 48.73 37.23
N GLU A 593 9.80 49.05 37.47
CA GLU A 593 10.69 49.58 36.45
C GLU A 593 11.08 48.51 35.43
N ILE A 594 11.36 47.28 35.86
CA ILE A 594 11.58 46.13 34.98
C ILE A 594 10.35 45.90 34.10
N ARG A 595 9.14 45.86 34.68
CA ARG A 595 7.89 45.68 33.91
C ARG A 595 7.70 46.78 32.87
N THR A 596 8.10 48.02 33.18
CA THR A 596 8.05 49.15 32.23
C THR A 596 9.04 49.01 31.07
N LEU A 597 10.13 48.23 31.21
CA LEU A 597 11.04 47.94 30.08
C LEU A 597 10.39 46.99 29.05
N PHE A 598 9.42 46.17 29.48
CA PHE A 598 8.75 45.15 28.66
C PHE A 598 7.28 45.47 28.32
N GLY A 599 6.74 46.59 28.81
CA GLY A 599 5.54 47.25 28.24
C GLY A 599 5.89 48.06 27.00
#